data_AF-A0A8C1FUZ1-F1
#
_entry.id   AF-A0A8C1FUZ1-F1
#
_cell.length_a   1.000
_cell.length_b   1.000
_cell.length_c   1.000
_cell.angle_alpha   90.00
_cell.angle_beta   90.00
_cell.angle_gamma   90.00
#
_symmetry.space_group_name_H-M   'P 1'
#
loop_
_entity.id
_entity.type
_entity.pdbx_description
1 polymer ?
#
loop_
_entity_poly.entity_id
_entity_poly.type
_entity_poly.pdbx_seq_one_letter_code
_entity_poly.pdbx_strand_id
1 'polypeptide(L)' 'MAAPALQLTLALVKPDAVAHPLILQALHQKILENFIIVRKKDLLWRTEESERFYAEHAGRKESFFL' A
#
# COMPACT_ATOMS: atom_id res chain seq x y z
N MET A 1 23.74 5.71 -24.74
CA MET A 1 22.30 5.56 -24.43
C MET A 1 22.19 5.34 -22.93
N ALA A 2 21.58 6.26 -22.18
CA ALA A 2 21.40 6.09 -20.73
C ALA A 2 20.41 4.95 -20.47
N ALA A 3 20.74 4.05 -19.55
CA ALA A 3 19.79 3.03 -19.11
C ALA A 3 18.54 3.72 -18.53
N PRO A 4 17.32 3.23 -18.81
CA PRO A 4 16.11 3.81 -18.23
C PRO A 4 16.22 3.80 -16.70
N ALA A 5 15.98 4.96 -16.10
CA ALA A 5 16.02 5.10 -14.64
C ALA A 5 14.93 4.23 -14.01
N LEU A 6 15.27 3.54 -12.91
CA LEU A 6 14.31 2.72 -12.18
C LEU A 6 13.20 3.61 -11.61
N GLN A 7 11.96 3.38 -12.04
CA GLN A 7 10.79 4.06 -11.47
C GLN A 7 10.36 3.38 -10.18
N LEU A 8 10.22 4.17 -9.12
CA LEU A 8 9.77 3.69 -7.81
C LEU A 8 8.32 4.12 -7.57
N THR A 9 7.54 3.22 -6.99
CA THR A 9 6.18 3.49 -6.54
C THR A 9 5.99 2.97 -5.13
N LEU A 10 5.08 3.58 -4.38
CA LEU A 10 4.68 3.15 -3.04
C LEU A 10 3.30 2.50 -3.12
N ALA A 11 3.20 1.26 -2.67
CA ALA A 11 1.94 0.55 -2.51
C ALA A 11 1.61 0.38 -1.03
N LEU A 12 0.36 0.66 -0.66
CA LEU A 12 -0.19 0.39 0.67
C LEU A 12 -1.29 -0.68 0.52
N VAL A 13 -1.24 -1.72 1.34
CA VAL A 13 -2.27 -2.75 1.37
C VAL A 13 -3.26 -2.42 2.49
N LYS A 14 -4.54 -2.31 2.14
CA LYS A 14 -5.61 -2.03 3.11
C LYS A 14 -5.76 -3.17 4.14
N PRO A 15 -6.23 -2.87 5.38
CA PRO A 15 -6.39 -3.86 6.43
C PRO A 15 -7.30 -5.03 6.01
N ASP A 16 -8.35 -4.79 5.22
CA ASP A 16 -9.26 -5.83 4.73
C ASP A 16 -8.52 -6.89 3.92
N ALA A 17 -7.60 -6.48 3.05
CA ALA A 17 -6.83 -7.39 2.21
C ALA A 17 -5.74 -8.13 3.00
N VAL A 18 -5.20 -7.51 4.05
CA VAL A 18 -4.24 -8.16 4.96
C VAL A 18 -4.93 -9.18 5.86
N ALA A 19 -6.17 -8.92 6.29
CA ALA A 19 -6.96 -9.81 7.13
C ALA A 19 -7.35 -11.13 6.44
N HIS A 20 -7.30 -11.18 5.10
CA HIS A 20 -7.60 -12.37 4.31
C HIS A 20 -6.31 -12.95 3.70
N PRO A 21 -5.72 -14.01 4.30
CA PRO A 21 -4.40 -14.53 3.90
C PRO A 21 -4.30 -14.92 2.41
N LEU A 22 -5.39 -15.45 1.84
CA LEU A 22 -5.46 -15.82 0.43
C LEU A 22 -5.37 -14.61 -0.50
N ILE A 23 -6.02 -13.50 -0.13
CA ILE A 23 -5.99 -12.25 -0.91
C ILE A 23 -4.58 -11.65 -0.84
N LEU A 24 -3.99 -11.61 0.36
CA LEU A 24 -2.64 -11.11 0.56
C LEU A 24 -1.60 -11.90 -0.26
N GLN A 25 -1.70 -13.23 -0.28
CA GLN A 25 -0.81 -14.07 -1.09
C GLN A 25 -0.99 -13.82 -2.58
N ALA A 26 -2.23 -13.77 -3.09
CA ALA A 26 -2.50 -13.50 -4.49
C ALA A 26 -2.00 -12.11 -4.93
N LEU A 27 -2.16 -11.11 -4.06
CA LEU A 27 -1.72 -9.74 -4.31
C LEU A 27 -0.19 -9.65 -4.31
N HIS A 28 0.48 -10.35 -3.39
CA HIS A 28 1.93 -10.44 -3.37
C HIS A 28 2.49 -11.08 -4.65
N GLN A 29 1.88 -12.18 -5.13
CA GLN A 29 2.25 -12.80 -6.40
C GLN A 29 2.09 -11.82 -7.57
N LYS A 30 0.95 -11.13 -7.68
CA LYS A 30 0.71 -10.14 -8.73
C LYS A 30 1.72 -8.99 -8.75
N ILE A 31 2.14 -8.54 -7.57
CA ILE A 31 3.18 -7.51 -7.47
C ILE A 31 4.50 -8.06 -8.01
N LEU A 32 4.91 -9.27 -7.62
CA LEU A 32 6.16 -9.87 -8.06
C LEU A 32 6.20 -10.20 -9.56
N GLU A 33 5.04 -10.42 -10.19
CA GLU A 33 4.96 -10.61 -11.65
C GLU A 33 5.37 -9.35 -12.46
N ASN A 34 5.20 -8.15 -11.90
CA ASN A 34 5.36 -6.88 -12.63
C ASN A 34 6.34 -5.90 -11.98
N PHE A 35 6.61 -6.05 -10.69
CA PHE A 35 7.40 -5.12 -9.87
C PHE A 35 8.39 -5.86 -8.99
N ILE A 36 9.46 -5.17 -8.62
CA ILE A 36 10.43 -5.63 -7.64
C ILE A 36 10.17 -4.92 -6.32
N ILE A 37 9.96 -5.68 -5.25
CA ILE A 37 9.80 -5.11 -3.90
C ILE A 37 11.19 -4.74 -3.37
N VAL A 38 11.54 -3.46 -3.46
CA VAL A 38 12.82 -2.95 -2.95
C VAL A 38 12.81 -2.67 -1.45
N ARG A 39 11.63 -2.45 -0.87
CA ARG A 39 11.44 -2.21 0.57
C ARG A 39 10.02 -2.62 0.99
N LYS A 40 9.90 -3.25 2.15
CA LYS A 40 8.63 -3.58 2.80
C LYS A 40 8.67 -3.11 4.25
N LYS A 41 7.55 -2.61 4.76
CA LYS A 41 7.33 -2.31 6.17
C LYS A 41 5.90 -2.69 6.54
N ASP A 42 5.74 -3.55 7.53
CA ASP A 42 4.42 -3.82 8.12
C ASP A 42 4.06 -2.68 9.08
N LEU A 43 2.82 -2.20 8.96
CA LEU A 43 2.31 -1.04 9.71
C LEU A 43 1.10 -1.47 10.51
N LEU A 44 1.07 -1.09 11.79
CA LEU A 44 -0.07 -1.21 12.68
C LEU A 44 -0.42 0.21 13.12
N TRP A 45 -1.35 0.84 12.41
CA TRP A 45 -1.80 2.19 12.74
C TRP A 45 -2.96 2.14 13.73
N ARG A 46 -2.90 3.01 14.73
CA ARG A 46 -4.09 3.41 15.47
C ARG A 46 -4.91 4.41 14.65
N THR A 47 -6.19 4.56 14.95
CA THR A 47 -7.10 5.47 14.22
C THR A 47 -6.50 6.87 14.08
N GLU A 48 -5.96 7.45 15.16
CA GLU A 48 -5.31 8.78 15.14
C GLU A 48 -4.08 8.86 14.20
N GLU A 49 -3.32 7.78 14.04
CA GLU A 49 -2.16 7.74 13.14
C GLU A 49 -2.60 7.65 11.67
N SER A 50 -3.64 6.87 11.40
CA SER A 50 -4.27 6.82 10.08
C SER A 50 -4.86 8.19 9.71
N GLU A 51 -5.44 8.91 10.67
CA GLU A 51 -6.06 10.24 10.46
C GLU A 51 -5.04 11.28 10.04
N ARG A 52 -3.86 11.26 10.67
CA ARG A 52 -2.75 12.13 10.28
C ARG A 52 -2.19 11.76 8.91
N PHE A 53 -2.12 10.47 8.57
CA PHE A 53 -1.61 10.02 7.27
C PHE A 53 -2.52 10.44 6.11
N TYR A 54 -3.84 10.36 6.31
CA TYR A 54 -4.84 10.77 5.32
C TYR A 54 -5.34 12.20 5.49
N ALA A 55 -4.68 13.02 6.31
CA ALA A 55 -5.09 14.40 6.58
C ALA A 55 -5.17 15.24 5.29
N GLU A 56 -4.29 15.01 4.31
CA GLU A 56 -4.33 15.66 2.99
C GLU A 56 -5.53 15.25 2.12
N HIS A 57 -6.28 14.22 2.53
CA HIS A 57 -7.49 13.73 1.89
C HIS A 57 -8.76 13.96 2.73
N ALA A 58 -8.63 14.66 3.87
CA ALA A 58 -9.76 15.03 4.71
C ALA A 58 -10.76 15.88 3.91
N GLY A 59 -11.92 15.28 3.58
CA GLY A 59 -12.98 15.94 2.80
C GLY A 59 -13.37 15.24 1.50
N ARG A 60 -12.60 14.25 1.02
CA ARG A 60 -13.07 13.36 -0.07
C ARG A 60 -13.89 12.22 0.52
N LYS A 61 -15.12 12.02 0.02
CA LYS A 61 -16.03 10.91 0.38
C LYS A 61 -15.57 9.54 -0.15
N GLU A 62 -14.28 9.25 -0.09
CA GLU A 62 -13.81 7.88 -0.14
C GLU A 62 -13.48 7.49 1.28
N SER A 63 -14.16 6.46 1.77
CA SER A 63 -13.89 5.85 3.06
C SER A 63 -12.46 5.27 3.03
N PHE A 64 -11.46 6.12 3.26
CA PHE A 64 -10.05 5.73 3.44
C PHE A 64 -9.78 5.22 4.87
N PHE A 65 -10.79 5.32 5.76
CA PHE A 65 -10.66 5.11 7.20
C PHE A 65 -11.24 3.80 7.75
N LEU A 66 -11.76 2.92 6.91
CA LEU A 66 -12.32 1.63 7.33
C LEU A 66 -11.78 0.53 6.43
#